data_AF-A0A9X2SNQ6-F1
#
_entry.id   AF-A0A9X2SNQ6-F1
#
_cell.length_a   1.000
_cell.length_b   1.000
_cell.length_c   1.000
_cell.angle_alpha   90.00
_cell.angle_beta   90.00
_cell.angle_gamma   90.00
#
_symmetry.space_group_name_H-M   'P 1'
#
loop_
_entity.id
_entity.type
_entity.pdbx_description
1 polymer ?
#
loop_
_entity_poly.entity_id
_entity_poly.type
_entity_poly.pdbx_seq_one_letter_code
_entity_poly.pdbx_strand_id
1 'polypeptide(L)' 'MLALLAVTAAAAVGLFVKMLRKDEPLFGGLGLCLLVGPGALLAFAHAGLTEF' A
#
# COMPACT_ATOMS: atom_id res chain seq x y z
N MET A 1 19.85 9.34 0.69
CA MET A 1 19.21 8.03 0.96
C MET A 1 18.14 8.12 2.05
N LEU A 2 18.43 8.68 3.24
CA LEU A 2 17.43 8.81 4.33
C LEU A 2 16.17 9.61 3.95
N ALA A 3 16.31 10.71 3.20
CA ALA A 3 15.16 11.52 2.81
C ALA A 3 14.15 10.74 1.95
N LEU A 4 14.63 9.92 1.03
CA LEU A 4 13.78 9.11 0.16
C LEU A 4 13.04 8.03 0.99
N LEU A 5 13.75 7.38 1.91
CA LEU A 5 13.16 6.40 2.83
C LEU A 5 12.09 7.04 3.72
N ALA A 6 12.33 8.24 4.23
CA ALA A 6 11.37 8.98 5.04
C ALA A 6 10.11 9.36 4.25
N VAL A 7 10.26 9.78 2.99
CA VAL A 7 9.13 10.09 2.10
C VAL A 7 8.32 8.84 1.78
N THR A 8 8.97 7.71 1.48
CA THR A 8 8.29 6.43 1.25
C THR A 8 7.55 5.95 2.50
N ALA A 9 8.16 6.06 3.68
CA ALA A 9 7.51 5.72 4.94
C ALA A 9 6.29 6.62 5.22
N ALA A 10 6.41 7.93 5.01
CA ALA A 10 5.30 8.87 5.18
C ALA A 10 4.14 8.58 4.21
N ALA A 11 4.44 8.27 2.95
CA ALA A 11 3.43 7.90 1.96
C ALA A 11 2.72 6.59 2.31
N ALA A 12 3.46 5.59 2.80
CA ALA A 12 2.90 4.32 3.26
C ALA A 12 1.94 4.52 4.45
N VAL A 13 2.36 5.29 5.46
CA VAL A 13 1.52 5.62 6.62
C VAL A 13 0.29 6.42 6.20
N GLY A 14 0.44 7.39 5.29
CA GLY A 14 -0.68 8.18 4.77
C GLY A 14 -1.74 7.33 4.05
N LEU A 15 -1.29 6.35 3.26
CA LEU A 15 -2.18 5.39 2.60
C LEU A 15 -2.88 4.48 3.61
N PHE A 16 -2.17 4.03 4.64
CA PHE A 16 -2.72 3.18 5.72
C PHE A 16 -3.79 3.92 6.54
N VAL A 17 -3.53 5.18 6.90
CA VAL A 17 -4.50 6.04 7.61
C VAL A 17 -5.74 6.30 6.75
N LYS A 18 -5.57 6.50 5.44
CA LYS A 18 -6.69 6.68 4.51
C LYS A 18 -7.55 5.42 4.41
N MET A 19 -6.92 4.25 4.41
CA MET A 19 -7.57 2.94 4.46
C MET A 19 -8.46 2.80 5.70
N LEU A 20 -7.91 3.12 6.88
CA LEU A 20 -8.60 3.11 8.16
C LEU A 20 -9.77 4.10 8.26
N ARG A 21 -9.68 5.24 7.56
CA ARG A 21 -10.68 6.32 7.65
C ARG A 21 -11.83 6.19 6.66
N LYS A 22 -11.61 5.54 5.51
CA LYS A 22 -12.61 5.47 4.43
C LYS A 22 -13.13 4.05 4.16
N ASP A 23 -12.64 3.03 4.88
CA ASP A 23 -12.98 1.62 4.61
C ASP A 23 -12.81 1.24 3.13
N GLU A 24 -11.82 1.86 2.46
CA GLU A 24 -11.49 1.64 1.05
C GLU A 24 -10.16 0.86 0.93
N PRO A 25 -10.13 -0.45 1.25
CA PRO A 25 -8.93 -1.27 1.26
C PRO A 25 -8.35 -1.48 -0.15
N LEU A 26 -9.15 -1.37 -1.19
CA LEU A 26 -8.65 -1.53 -2.57
C LEU A 26 -7.78 -0.33 -2.98
N PHE A 27 -8.21 0.90 -2.69
CA PHE A 27 -7.47 2.11 -3.05
C PHE A 27 -6.22 2.33 -2.19
N GLY A 28 -6.28 2.05 -0.88
CA GLY A 28 -5.11 2.11 -0.01
C GLY A 28 -4.06 1.05 -0.36
N GLY A 29 -4.51 -0.17 -0.67
CA GLY A 29 -3.66 -1.30 -1.03
C GLY A 29 -2.96 -1.10 -2.37
N LEU A 30 -3.69 -0.67 -3.40
CA LEU A 30 -3.11 -0.32 -4.70
C LEU A 30 -2.07 0.81 -4.61
N GLY A 31 -2.32 1.82 -3.77
CA GLY A 31 -1.35 2.90 -3.55
C GLY A 31 -0.05 2.40 -2.90
N LEU A 32 -0.15 1.49 -1.91
CA LEU A 32 1.00 0.89 -1.25
C LEU A 32 1.78 -0.01 -2.22
N CYS A 33 1.07 -0.74 -3.07
CA CYS A 33 1.66 -1.59 -4.08
C CYS A 33 2.42 -0.79 -5.16
N LEU A 34 1.86 0.33 -5.61
CA LEU A 34 2.56 1.24 -6.54
C LEU A 34 3.82 1.84 -5.89
N LEU A 35 3.76 2.14 -4.60
CA LEU A 35 4.85 2.77 -3.85
C LEU A 35 6.02 1.81 -3.57
N VAL A 36 5.72 0.55 -3.25
CA VAL A 36 6.73 -0.49 -2.95
C VAL A 36 7.23 -1.18 -4.23
N GLY A 37 6.45 -1.15 -5.30
CA GLY A 37 6.80 -1.67 -6.62
C GLY A 37 6.02 -2.92 -7.02
N PRO A 38 6.21 -3.40 -8.27
CA PRO A 38 5.34 -4.40 -8.90
C PRO A 38 5.25 -5.74 -8.13
N GLY A 39 6.29 -6.11 -7.37
CA GLY A 39 6.27 -7.30 -6.52
C GLY A 39 5.26 -7.22 -5.36
N ALA A 40 5.08 -6.03 -4.78
CA ALA A 40 4.07 -5.82 -3.73
C ALA A 40 2.65 -5.88 -4.31
N LEU A 41 2.47 -5.41 -5.55
CA LEU A 41 1.19 -5.48 -6.27
C LEU A 41 0.74 -6.91 -6.53
N LEU A 42 1.67 -7.77 -6.96
CA LEU A 42 1.44 -9.20 -7.14
C LEU A 42 1.12 -9.90 -5.81
N ALA A 43 1.83 -9.57 -4.73
CA ALA A 43 1.58 -10.14 -3.41
C ALA A 43 0.20 -9.74 -2.85
N PHE A 44 -0.21 -8.49 -3.05
CA PHE A 44 -1.52 -7.99 -2.62
C PHE A 44 -2.66 -8.62 -3.43
N ALA A 45 -2.48 -8.75 -4.75
CA ALA A 45 -3.41 -9.48 -5.60
C ALA A 45 -3.52 -10.95 -5.20
N HIS A 46 -2.40 -11.62 -4.91
CA HIS A 46 -2.40 -13.00 -4.44
C HIS A 46 -3.10 -13.16 -3.09
N ALA A 47 -2.79 -12.29 -2.11
CA ALA A 47 -3.45 -12.33 -0.80
C ALA A 47 -4.95 -12.10 -0.95
N GLY A 48 -5.37 -11.08 -1.71
CA GLY A 48 -6.77 -10.83 -2.00
C GLY A 48 -7.46 -12.01 -2.69
N LEU A 49 -6.79 -12.68 -3.64
CA LEU A 49 -7.35 -13.83 -4.36
C LEU A 49 -7.42 -15.11 -3.52
N THR A 50 -6.61 -15.24 -2.47
CA THR A 50 -6.60 -16.39 -1.56
C THR A 50 -7.69 -16.29 -0.48
N GLU A 51 -8.12 -15.07 -0.17
CA GLU A 51 -9.11 -14.78 0.88
C GLU A 51 -10.56 -14.75 0.34
N PHE A 52 -10.79 -15.11 -0.94
CA PHE A 52 -12.10 -15.26 -1.59
C PHE A 52 -12.53 -16.71 -1.75
#